data_AF-A0A952D8Y6-F1
#
_entry.id   AF-A0A952D8Y6-F1
#
_cell.length_a   1.000
_cell.length_b   1.000
_cell.length_c   1.000
_cell.angle_alpha   90.00
_cell.angle_beta   90.00
_cell.angle_gamma   90.00
#
_symmetry.space_group_name_H-M   'P 1'
#
loop_
_entity.id
_entity.type
_entity.pdbx_description
1 polymer ?
#
loop_
_entity_poly.entity_id
_entity_poly.type
_entity_poly.pdbx_seq_one_letter_code
_entity_poly.pdbx_strand_id
1 'polypeptide(L)'
;SVDRPVLALNTLQTDTDRSEHKGFAALLKGCFAAVRNPLAHEPKILWEGEDDAADYLSLVSLLHRKLDDCVRIQPDQTERAG
;
A
#
# COMPACT_ATOMS: atom_id res chain seq x y z
N SER A 1 5.64 -3.50 -10.57
CA SER A 1 6.64 -4.39 -9.94
C SER A 1 7.21 -3.69 -8.72
N VAL A 2 7.64 -4.41 -7.67
CA VAL A 2 8.29 -3.78 -6.50
C VAL A 2 9.77 -3.49 -6.78
N ASP A 3 10.39 -4.27 -7.67
CA ASP A 3 11.80 -4.07 -8.04
C ASP A 3 11.99 -2.97 -9.10
N ARG A 4 10.90 -2.55 -9.76
CA ARG A 4 10.82 -1.40 -10.67
C ARG A 4 9.55 -0.60 -10.35
N PRO A 5 9.55 0.18 -9.25
CA PRO A 5 8.37 0.88 -8.81
C PRO A 5 8.16 2.18 -9.62
N VAL A 6 6.90 2.57 -9.80
CA VAL A 6 6.54 3.90 -10.34
C VAL A 6 6.53 4.95 -9.23
N LEU A 7 6.36 4.52 -7.98
CA LEU A 7 6.41 5.36 -6.78
C LEU A 7 7.42 4.75 -5.81
N ALA A 8 8.45 5.49 -5.45
CA ALA A 8 9.42 5.10 -4.45
C ALA A 8 9.07 5.71 -3.09
N LEU A 9 9.06 4.87 -2.08
CA LEU A 9 8.76 5.23 -0.68
C LEU A 9 9.94 5.88 0.04
N ASN A 10 11.14 5.70 -0.52
CA ASN A 10 12.41 6.26 -0.05
C ASN A 10 13.37 6.32 -1.25
N THR A 11 14.67 6.54 -0.99
CA THR A 11 15.67 6.75 -2.06
C THR A 11 15.99 5.49 -2.86
N LEU A 12 15.69 4.29 -2.33
CA LEU A 12 16.09 2.99 -2.88
C LEU A 12 17.61 2.85 -3.11
N GLN A 13 18.43 3.66 -2.44
CA GLN A 13 19.88 3.67 -2.65
C GLN A 13 20.56 2.53 -1.89
N THR A 14 20.11 2.24 -0.68
CA THR A 14 20.69 1.20 0.18
C THR A 14 19.85 -0.08 0.20
N ASP A 15 20.44 -1.19 0.65
CA ASP A 15 19.71 -2.45 0.84
C ASP A 15 18.64 -2.34 1.93
N THR A 16 18.87 -1.50 2.94
CA THR A 16 17.88 -1.14 3.95
C THR A 16 16.70 -0.42 3.32
N ASP A 17 16.95 0.61 2.49
CA ASP A 17 15.90 1.35 1.80
C ASP A 17 15.03 0.42 0.93
N ARG A 18 15.69 -0.47 0.18
CA ARG A 18 15.02 -1.46 -0.67
C ARG A 18 14.16 -2.43 0.15
N SER A 19 14.66 -2.87 1.30
CA SER A 19 13.94 -3.79 2.19
C SER A 19 12.73 -3.11 2.83
N GLU A 20 12.86 -1.87 3.29
CA GLU A 20 11.75 -1.07 3.81
C GLU A 20 10.69 -0.82 2.73
N HIS A 21 11.12 -0.43 1.53
CA HIS A 21 10.22 -0.24 0.39
C HIS A 21 9.43 -1.52 0.09
N LYS A 22 10.10 -2.67 0.08
CA LYS A 22 9.46 -3.98 -0.14
C LYS A 22 8.46 -4.32 0.96
N GLY A 23 8.84 -4.13 2.23
CA GLY A 23 7.97 -4.41 3.38
C GLY A 23 6.72 -3.55 3.36
N PHE A 24 6.87 -2.25 3.14
CA PHE A 24 5.73 -1.33 3.08
C PHE A 24 4.85 -1.57 1.85
N ALA A 25 5.43 -1.88 0.68
CA ALA A 25 4.65 -2.27 -0.50
C ALA A 25 3.85 -3.56 -0.27
N ALA A 26 4.37 -4.51 0.52
CA ALA A 26 3.64 -5.71 0.91
C ALA A 26 2.49 -5.38 1.88
N LEU A 27 2.71 -4.49 2.85
CA LEU A 27 1.68 -4.01 3.77
C LEU A 27 0.52 -3.34 3.03
N LEU A 28 0.83 -2.48 2.05
CA LEU A 28 -0.19 -1.79 1.24
C LEU A 28 -1.05 -2.80 0.47
N LYS A 29 -0.42 -3.79 -0.17
CA LYS A 29 -1.12 -4.87 -0.89
C LYS A 29 -1.98 -5.71 0.06
N GLY A 30 -1.44 -6.04 1.23
CA GLY A 30 -2.15 -6.80 2.26
C GLY A 30 -3.38 -6.05 2.76
N CYS A 31 -3.23 -4.77 3.10
CA CYS A 31 -4.34 -3.90 3.50
C CYS A 31 -5.43 -3.85 2.41
N PHE A 32 -5.05 -3.63 1.15
CA PHE A 32 -6.01 -3.63 0.05
C PHE A 32 -6.73 -4.98 -0.13
N ALA A 33 -6.02 -6.10 0.05
CA ALA A 33 -6.61 -7.43 -0.03
C ALA A 33 -7.55 -7.72 1.16
N ALA A 34 -7.22 -7.23 2.35
CA ALA A 34 -8.00 -7.41 3.58
C ALA A 34 -9.29 -6.56 3.58
N VAL A 35 -9.25 -5.36 2.99
CA VAL A 35 -10.41 -4.44 2.88
C VAL A 35 -11.44 -4.90 1.82
N ARG A 36 -11.36 -6.16 1.34
CA ARG A 36 -12.50 -6.78 0.66
C ARG A 36 -13.58 -7.09 1.69
N ASN A 37 -14.48 -6.14 1.87
CA ASN A 37 -15.68 -6.20 2.72
C ASN A 37 -16.24 -7.63 2.88
N PRO A 38 -15.90 -8.36 3.97
CA PRO A 38 -16.44 -9.69 4.23
C PRO A 38 -17.96 -9.63 4.55
N LEU A 39 -18.43 -8.46 4.97
CA LEU A 39 -19.77 -8.18 5.48
C LEU A 39 -20.71 -7.56 4.44
N ALA A 40 -20.30 -7.44 3.16
CA ALA A 40 -21.19 -6.95 2.10
C ALA A 40 -22.45 -7.79 1.93
N HIS A 41 -22.42 -9.03 2.43
CA HIS A 41 -23.49 -10.01 2.30
C HIS A 41 -24.23 -10.29 3.62
N GLU A 42 -23.82 -9.70 4.75
CA GLU A 42 -24.49 -9.93 6.04
C GLU A 42 -25.34 -8.71 6.47
N PRO A 43 -26.55 -8.92 7.03
CA PRO A 43 -27.41 -7.81 7.45
C PRO A 43 -26.74 -6.95 8.52
N LYS A 44 -26.76 -5.62 8.34
CA LYS A 44 -26.21 -4.58 9.23
C LYS A 44 -26.55 -4.73 10.73
N ILE A 45 -27.55 -5.53 11.07
CA ILE A 45 -28.06 -5.73 12.44
C ILE A 45 -27.14 -6.67 13.28
N LEU A 46 -26.22 -7.41 12.65
CA LEU A 46 -25.31 -8.36 13.30
C LEU A 46 -23.83 -7.91 13.33
N TRP A 47 -23.51 -6.70 12.88
CA TRP A 47 -22.11 -6.26 12.79
C TRP A 47 -21.54 -5.80 14.14
N GLU A 48 -20.88 -6.71 14.86
CA GLU A 48 -20.02 -6.41 16.01
C GLU A 48 -18.57 -6.14 15.56
N GLY A 49 -18.33 -5.09 14.77
CA GLY A 49 -16.99 -4.78 14.24
C GLY A 49 -16.72 -3.31 13.97
N GLU A 50 -17.32 -2.42 14.77
CA GLU A 50 -17.06 -0.98 14.71
C GLU A 50 -15.59 -0.67 15.08
N ASP A 51 -15.02 -1.40 16.04
CA ASP A 51 -13.61 -1.31 16.39
C ASP A 51 -12.69 -1.74 15.23
N ASP A 52 -13.01 -2.86 14.55
CA ASP A 52 -12.29 -3.29 13.35
C ASP A 52 -12.33 -2.21 12.26
N ALA A 53 -13.48 -1.56 12.07
CA ALA A 53 -13.60 -0.47 11.09
C ALA A 53 -12.70 0.73 11.44
N ALA A 54 -12.66 1.13 12.71
CA ALA A 54 -11.79 2.20 13.19
C ALA A 54 -10.29 1.85 13.02
N ASP A 55 -9.91 0.60 13.27
CA ASP A 55 -8.55 0.10 13.09
C ASP A 55 -8.15 0.06 11.61
N TYR A 56 -9.03 -0.43 10.73
CA TYR A 56 -8.82 -0.38 9.28
C TYR A 56 -8.68 1.06 8.78
N LEU A 57 -9.52 1.98 9.24
CA LEU A 57 -9.43 3.40 8.88
C LEU A 57 -8.12 4.03 9.37
N SER A 58 -7.67 3.67 10.57
CA SER A 58 -6.40 4.12 11.13
C SER A 58 -5.21 3.61 10.32
N LEU A 59 -5.22 2.34 9.94
CA LEU A 59 -4.22 1.74 9.06
C LEU A 59 -4.21 2.42 7.68
N VAL A 60 -5.37 2.61 7.05
CA VAL A 60 -5.49 3.30 5.76
C VAL A 60 -4.96 4.74 5.86
N SER A 61 -5.28 5.45 6.93
CA SER A 61 -4.79 6.82 7.16
C SER A 61 -3.27 6.88 7.28
N LEU A 62 -2.65 5.90 7.98
CA LEU A 62 -1.20 5.78 8.06
C LEU A 62 -0.58 5.53 6.67
N LEU A 63 -1.14 4.57 5.93
CA LEU A 63 -0.65 4.20 4.61
C LEU A 63 -0.75 5.37 3.62
N HIS A 64 -1.85 6.13 3.68
CA HIS A 64 -2.07 7.29 2.83
C HIS A 64 -0.99 8.37 3.04
N ARG A 65 -0.70 8.74 4.30
CA ARG A 65 0.34 9.75 4.59
C ARG A 65 1.71 9.34 4.05
N LYS A 66 2.05 8.06 4.15
CA LYS A 66 3.31 7.52 3.60
C LYS A 66 3.34 7.53 2.07
N LEU A 67 2.18 7.42 1.41
CA LEU A 67 2.07 7.55 -0.04
C LEU A 67 2.21 9.00 -0.50
N ASP A 68 1.70 9.97 0.27
CA ASP A 68 1.85 11.40 -0.02
C ASP A 68 3.34 11.82 -0.07
N ASP A 69 4.18 11.17 0.74
CA ASP A 69 5.63 11.41 0.78
C ASP A 69 6.41 10.68 -0.34
N CYS A 70 5.75 9.86 -1.18
CA CYS A 70 6.43 9.08 -2.22
C CYS A 70 6.92 9.95 -3.38
N VAL A 71 8.04 9.55 -3.97
CA VAL A 71 8.58 10.18 -5.17
C VAL A 71 8.23 9.35 -6.40
N ARG A 72 7.71 10.01 -7.44
CA ARG A 72 7.44 9.36 -8.72
C ARG A 72 8.74 9.06 -9.43
N ILE A 73 8.97 7.77 -9.74
CA ILE A 73 10.05 7.32 -10.59
C ILE A 73 9.52 7.23 -12.01
N GLN A 74 10.12 7.99 -12.91
CA GLN A 74 9.84 7.87 -14.33
C GLN A 74 10.63 6.67 -14.87
N PRO A 75 9.98 5.66 -15.49
CA PRO A 75 10.72 4.60 -16.15
C PRO A 75 11.58 5.23 -17.24
N ASP A 76 12.85 4.83 -17.33
CA ASP A 76 13.75 5.25 -18.39
C ASP A 76 13.09 4.97 -19.75
N GLN A 77 12.97 6.00 -20.59
CA GLN A 77 12.33 5.93 -21.91
C GLN A 77 13.14 5.07 -22.90
N THR A 78 14.35 4.63 -22.51
CA THR A 78 15.28 3.87 -23.35
C THR A 78 14.78 2.45 -23.71
N GLU A 79 13.84 1.86 -22.95
CA GLU A 79 13.35 0.50 -23.23
C GLU A 79 12.26 0.40 -24.33
N ARG A 80 11.83 1.51 -24.95
CA ARG A 80 10.79 1.51 -26.01
C ARG A 80 11.31 1.49 -27.44
N ALA A 81 12.63 1.40 -27.64
CA ALA A 81 13.26 1.46 -28.97
C ALA A 81 13.94 0.14 -29.42
N GLY A 82 13.60 -0.99 -28.80
CA GLY A 82 14.12 -2.32 -29.17
C GLY A 82 13.07 -3.21 -29.82
#